data_AF-A0A354SGH9-F1
#
_entry.id   AF-A0A354SGH9-F1
#
_cell.length_a   1.000
_cell.length_b   1.000
_cell.length_c   1.000
_cell.angle_alpha   90.00
_cell.angle_beta   90.00
_cell.angle_gamma   90.00
#
_symmetry.space_group_name_H-M   'P 1'
#
loop_
_entity.id
_entity.type
_entity.pdbx_description
1 polymer ?
#
loop_
_entity_poly.entity_id
_entity_poly.type
_entity_poly.pdbx_seq_one_letter_code
_entity_poly.pdbx_strand_id
1 'polypeptide(L)'
;MEWADATWNPVTGCSPISAGCEHCYAKRLAVRFPQIHGQEFDEHLPDRDYVYDIPFEKIQFHPDRLEIPFHWRKPKKIFVCSMGDLFHKDVSFEFVNKVMAIAALNDQHIFMILTKRPERMLEYFCDYPSCGDDGNIANELTTTFAYETGIKWDLPGDNYNHIVGVDETYASSQYVLEENPPVKFPLRNLWLGVTAENQEMADKRIPLLLQIPAAKRFVSVEPMIGPVDLSYPLNGGPEQNGHGEWIQTFPPLDWVICGPETGAGARGMNLDWARSLRDQCVAASVPFFYKRGELDGRLWQQFPVSQ
;
A
#
# COMPACT_ATOMS: atom_id res chain seq x y z
N MET A 1 3.63 10.24 7.36
CA MET A 1 2.50 9.62 8.09
C MET A 1 3.04 9.05 9.39
N GLU A 2 2.30 9.06 10.50
CA GLU A 2 2.82 8.63 11.82
C GLU A 2 3.11 7.13 11.92
N TRP A 3 2.50 6.34 11.04
CA TRP A 3 2.62 4.89 11.04
C TRP A 3 3.59 4.36 9.96
N ALA A 4 4.35 5.23 9.29
CA ALA A 4 5.33 4.87 8.27
C ALA A 4 6.67 5.58 8.53
N ASP A 5 7.78 4.89 8.26
CA ASP A 5 9.14 5.44 8.39
C ASP A 5 9.55 6.25 7.15
N ALA A 6 8.87 6.06 6.02
CA ALA A 6 9.06 6.79 4.77
C ALA A 6 7.78 6.74 3.90
N THR A 7 7.70 7.63 2.92
CA THR A 7 6.75 7.54 1.80
C THR A 7 7.49 7.22 0.51
N TRP A 8 6.78 6.62 -0.43
CA TRP A 8 7.28 6.39 -1.78
C TRP A 8 6.15 6.63 -2.78
N ASN A 9 6.25 7.68 -3.61
CA ASN A 9 5.21 8.06 -4.56
C ASN A 9 5.66 7.90 -6.02
N PRO A 10 5.70 6.65 -6.56
CA PRO A 10 5.93 6.42 -8.00
C PRO A 10 4.72 6.88 -8.84
N VAL A 11 3.56 7.09 -8.20
CA VAL A 11 2.38 7.74 -8.77
C VAL A 11 1.91 8.84 -7.83
N THR A 12 1.61 10.02 -8.38
CA THR A 12 0.88 11.07 -7.68
C THR A 12 -0.40 11.45 -8.44
N GLY A 13 -1.35 12.04 -7.71
CA GLY A 13 -2.63 12.48 -8.25
C GLY A 13 -3.74 11.46 -8.02
N CYS A 14 -4.97 11.96 -7.90
CA CYS A 14 -6.14 11.12 -7.64
C CYS A 14 -7.44 11.88 -7.95
N SER A 15 -8.52 11.14 -8.19
CA SER A 15 -9.89 11.67 -8.27
C SER A 15 -10.73 11.26 -7.05
N PRO A 16 -11.62 12.14 -6.54
CA PRO A 16 -12.47 11.82 -5.39
C PRO A 16 -13.47 10.70 -5.71
N ILE A 17 -13.67 9.79 -4.75
CA ILE A 17 -14.61 8.65 -4.89
C ILE A 17 -15.54 8.45 -3.68
N SER A 18 -15.40 9.24 -2.62
CA SER A 18 -16.25 9.17 -1.43
C SER A 18 -16.19 10.46 -0.62
N ALA A 19 -17.05 10.58 0.39
CA ALA A 19 -17.08 11.72 1.31
C ALA A 19 -15.75 11.93 2.08
N GLY A 20 -14.93 10.89 2.21
CA GLY A 20 -13.56 11.02 2.76
C GLY A 20 -12.62 11.89 1.92
N CYS A 21 -12.92 12.09 0.64
CA CYS A 21 -12.08 12.86 -0.28
C CYS A 21 -12.32 14.37 -0.24
N GLU A 22 -13.40 14.83 0.42
CA GLU A 22 -13.84 16.24 0.40
C GLU A 22 -12.76 17.21 0.90
N HIS A 23 -12.04 16.87 1.96
CA HIS A 23 -10.93 17.67 2.50
C HIS A 23 -9.56 16.99 2.38
N CYS A 24 -9.37 16.24 1.29
CA CYS A 24 -8.16 15.47 1.01
C CYS A 24 -6.87 16.29 1.26
N TYR A 25 -6.03 15.82 2.18
CA TYR A 25 -4.79 16.49 2.55
C TYR A 25 -3.81 16.56 1.35
N ALA A 26 -3.74 15.49 0.56
CA ALA A 26 -2.86 15.41 -0.61
C ALA A 26 -3.23 16.46 -1.65
N LYS A 27 -4.53 16.62 -1.95
CA LYS A 27 -5.03 17.67 -2.84
C LYS A 27 -4.68 19.07 -2.33
N ARG A 28 -4.84 19.34 -1.02
CA ARG A 28 -4.48 20.64 -0.43
C ARG A 28 -2.98 20.93 -0.53
N LEU A 29 -2.14 19.93 -0.31
CA LEU A 29 -0.68 20.06 -0.46
C LEU A 29 -0.29 20.33 -1.91
N ALA A 30 -0.87 19.60 -2.86
CA ALA A 30 -0.65 19.80 -4.29
C ALA A 30 -0.99 21.23 -4.75
N VAL A 31 -2.13 21.75 -4.31
CA VAL A 31 -2.56 23.14 -4.61
C VAL A 31 -1.67 24.18 -3.93
N ARG A 32 -1.15 23.88 -2.73
CA ARG A 32 -0.32 24.82 -1.96
C ARG A 32 1.08 24.98 -2.52
N PHE A 33 1.66 23.94 -3.14
CA PHE A 33 3.02 23.94 -3.64
C PHE A 33 3.13 23.55 -5.13
N PRO A 34 2.52 24.33 -6.06
CA PRO A 34 2.43 23.97 -7.47
C PRO A 34 3.72 24.18 -8.29
N GLN A 35 4.83 24.68 -7.71
CA GLN A 35 5.96 25.26 -8.48
C GLN A 35 7.37 24.93 -7.95
N ILE A 36 7.65 23.74 -7.42
CA ILE A 36 9.06 23.33 -7.22
C ILE A 36 9.58 22.67 -8.50
N HIS A 37 9.74 23.46 -9.56
CA HIS A 37 10.41 23.06 -10.80
C HIS A 37 11.90 23.45 -10.74
N GLY A 38 12.79 22.52 -11.12
CA GLY A 38 14.13 22.87 -11.61
C GLY A 38 15.20 23.29 -10.59
N GLN A 39 15.03 23.04 -9.28
CA GLN A 39 16.15 23.12 -8.33
C GLN A 39 16.81 21.75 -8.18
N GLU A 40 18.14 21.70 -8.07
CA GLU A 40 18.90 20.47 -7.78
C GLU A 40 18.35 19.78 -6.53
N PHE A 41 18.38 18.45 -6.48
CA PHE A 41 18.02 17.66 -5.29
C PHE A 41 18.71 18.23 -4.06
N ASP A 42 17.93 18.63 -3.06
CA ASP A 42 18.42 19.17 -1.79
C ASP A 42 18.03 18.17 -0.69
N GLU A 43 19.04 17.49 -0.14
CA GLU A 43 18.91 16.52 0.94
C GLU A 43 18.40 17.14 2.26
N HIS A 44 18.32 18.48 2.35
CA HIS A 44 17.83 19.21 3.50
C HIS A 44 16.41 19.77 3.34
N LEU A 45 15.78 19.64 2.15
CA LEU A 45 14.35 19.92 1.98
C LEU A 45 13.51 18.70 2.39
N PRO A 46 12.34 18.90 3.03
CA PRO A 46 11.42 17.79 3.31
C PRO A 46 11.01 17.11 1.99
N ASP A 47 11.02 15.78 1.98
CA ASP A 47 10.77 14.87 0.85
C ASP A 47 10.04 15.53 -0.33
N ARG A 48 10.69 15.64 -1.50
CA ARG A 48 10.09 16.14 -2.76
C ARG A 48 9.01 15.22 -3.34
N ASP A 49 8.60 14.22 -2.57
CA ASP A 49 7.63 13.19 -2.89
C ASP A 49 6.20 13.75 -3.13
N TYR A 50 5.99 15.05 -2.84
CA TYR A 50 4.74 15.80 -3.01
C TYR A 50 4.71 16.70 -4.26
N VAL A 51 5.72 16.69 -5.14
CA VAL A 51 5.76 17.56 -6.33
C VAL A 51 4.72 17.14 -7.38
N TYR A 52 3.98 18.13 -7.88
CA TYR A 52 3.01 18.02 -8.97
C TYR A 52 3.36 18.99 -10.08
N ASP A 53 3.55 18.47 -11.29
CA ASP A 53 3.73 19.28 -12.49
C ASP A 53 2.38 19.51 -13.21
N ILE A 54 1.35 18.76 -12.81
CA ILE A 54 0.00 18.79 -13.38
C ILE A 54 -1.06 18.89 -12.27
N PRO A 55 -2.30 19.32 -12.60
CA PRO A 55 -3.39 19.36 -11.62
C PRO A 55 -3.58 18.01 -10.89
N PHE A 56 -3.86 18.05 -9.58
CA PHE A 56 -3.96 16.86 -8.71
C PHE A 56 -4.94 15.79 -9.24
N GLU A 57 -5.99 16.21 -9.94
CA GLU A 57 -7.00 15.31 -10.51
C GLU A 57 -6.48 14.48 -11.69
N LYS A 58 -5.31 14.81 -12.24
CA LYS A 58 -4.63 14.04 -13.28
C LYS A 58 -3.55 13.16 -12.63
N ILE A 59 -3.48 11.92 -13.11
CA ILE A 59 -2.43 10.98 -12.69
C ILE A 59 -1.10 11.41 -13.31
N GLN A 60 -0.08 11.53 -12.46
CA GLN A 60 1.30 11.75 -12.84
C GLN A 60 2.13 10.52 -12.44
N PHE A 61 2.88 9.99 -13.40
CA PHE A 61 3.83 8.91 -13.19
C PHE A 61 5.22 9.49 -12.94
N HIS A 62 5.98 8.84 -12.06
CA HIS A 62 7.36 9.22 -11.74
C HIS A 62 8.28 8.01 -11.89
N PRO A 63 8.64 7.60 -13.14
CA PRO A 63 9.52 6.47 -13.38
C PRO A 63 10.90 6.61 -12.71
N ASP A 64 11.39 7.85 -12.62
CA ASP A 64 12.63 8.23 -11.92
C ASP A 64 12.59 7.89 -10.41
N ARG A 65 11.40 7.77 -9.83
CA ARG A 65 11.24 7.43 -8.41
C ARG A 65 11.19 5.93 -8.16
N LEU A 66 11.10 5.09 -9.19
CA LEU A 66 10.99 3.64 -9.01
C LEU A 66 12.22 3.04 -8.30
N GLU A 67 13.39 3.63 -8.49
CA GLU A 67 14.65 3.13 -7.90
C GLU A 67 14.87 3.53 -6.43
N ILE A 68 14.08 4.47 -5.90
CA ILE A 68 14.25 5.02 -4.54
C ILE A 68 14.41 3.92 -3.47
N PRO A 69 13.59 2.84 -3.44
CA PRO A 69 13.72 1.81 -2.42
C PRO A 69 15.10 1.13 -2.38
N PHE A 70 15.80 1.01 -3.49
CA PHE A 70 17.14 0.41 -3.53
C PHE A 70 18.20 1.24 -2.79
N HIS A 71 17.97 2.55 -2.63
CA HIS A 71 18.91 3.43 -1.95
C HIS A 71 18.75 3.41 -0.43
N TRP A 72 17.70 2.79 0.11
CA TRP A 72 17.46 2.70 1.54
C TRP A 72 18.15 1.48 2.17
N ARG A 73 19.28 1.72 2.83
CA ARG A 73 20.07 0.65 3.47
C ARG A 73 19.42 0.04 4.72
N LYS A 74 18.59 0.80 5.44
CA LYS A 74 17.95 0.33 6.68
C LYS A 74 16.52 -0.12 6.40
N PRO A 75 16.03 -1.21 7.03
CA PRO A 75 14.63 -1.60 6.98
C PRO A 75 13.69 -0.44 7.30
N LYS A 76 12.60 -0.33 6.53
CA LYS A 76 11.60 0.74 6.61
C LYS A 76 10.20 0.17 6.41
N LYS A 77 9.23 0.74 7.10
CA LYS A 77 7.80 0.66 6.78
C LYS A 77 7.47 1.83 5.84
N ILE A 78 7.16 1.53 4.59
CA ILE A 78 6.99 2.51 3.52
C ILE A 78 5.51 2.61 3.19
N PHE A 79 4.97 3.83 3.20
CA PHE A 79 3.64 4.07 2.66
C PHE A 79 3.73 4.40 1.17
N VAL A 80 3.17 3.53 0.33
CA VAL A 80 3.16 3.67 -1.12
C VAL A 80 2.03 4.59 -1.57
N CYS A 81 2.33 5.56 -2.43
CA CYS A 81 1.39 6.51 -3.01
C CYS A 81 0.62 7.34 -1.96
N SER A 82 1.31 7.89 -0.96
CA SER A 82 0.70 8.83 -0.01
C SER A 82 0.03 10.04 -0.68
N MET A 83 0.50 10.43 -1.86
CA MET A 83 0.06 11.55 -2.69
C MET A 83 -0.71 11.10 -3.93
N GLY A 84 -1.19 9.86 -3.96
CA GLY A 84 -1.96 9.33 -5.07
C GLY A 84 -2.82 8.15 -4.65
N ASP A 85 -3.19 7.33 -5.62
CA ASP A 85 -3.80 6.02 -5.42
C ASP A 85 -3.26 5.09 -6.50
N LEU A 86 -2.48 4.07 -6.11
CA LEU A 86 -1.84 3.14 -7.05
C LEU A 86 -2.88 2.40 -7.91
N PHE A 87 -4.09 2.20 -7.37
CA PHE A 87 -5.20 1.55 -8.05
C PHE A 87 -6.21 2.57 -8.61
N HIS A 88 -5.75 3.77 -8.95
CA HIS A 88 -6.55 4.69 -9.76
C HIS A 88 -6.82 4.10 -11.15
N LYS A 89 -8.01 4.34 -11.70
CA LYS A 89 -8.43 3.80 -13.01
C LYS A 89 -7.51 4.17 -14.18
N ASP A 90 -6.77 5.27 -14.04
CA ASP A 90 -5.86 5.80 -15.07
C ASP A 90 -4.40 5.35 -14.83
N VAL A 91 -4.12 4.55 -13.80
CA VAL A 91 -2.82 3.88 -13.60
C VAL A 91 -2.89 2.51 -14.26
N SER A 92 -2.08 2.25 -15.29
CA SER A 92 -2.06 0.96 -15.96
C SER A 92 -1.57 -0.15 -15.02
N PHE A 93 -2.08 -1.37 -15.18
CA PHE A 93 -1.55 -2.52 -14.45
C PHE A 93 -0.10 -2.83 -14.80
N GLU A 94 0.36 -2.48 -16.01
CA GLU A 94 1.78 -2.51 -16.36
C GLU A 94 2.63 -1.61 -15.43
N PHE A 95 2.14 -0.43 -15.03
CA PHE A 95 2.86 0.40 -14.07
C PHE A 95 2.76 -0.17 -12.64
N VAL A 96 1.60 -0.73 -12.28
CA VAL A 96 1.45 -1.44 -11.00
C VAL A 96 2.46 -2.60 -10.91
N ASN A 97 2.66 -3.35 -12.01
CA ASN A 97 3.66 -4.40 -12.12
C ASN A 97 5.06 -3.93 -11.74
N LYS A 98 5.48 -2.75 -12.24
CA LYS A 98 6.77 -2.12 -11.92
C LYS A 98 6.89 -1.86 -10.42
N VAL A 99 5.84 -1.30 -9.81
CA VAL A 99 5.81 -1.03 -8.35
C VAL A 99 5.90 -2.32 -7.53
N MET A 100 5.18 -3.37 -7.93
CA MET A 100 5.20 -4.67 -7.24
C MET A 100 6.55 -5.37 -7.39
N ALA A 101 7.20 -5.28 -8.56
CA ALA A 101 8.54 -5.82 -8.80
C ALA A 101 9.57 -5.17 -7.86
N ILE A 102 9.55 -3.85 -7.72
CA ILE A 102 10.40 -3.12 -6.76
C ILE A 102 10.15 -3.57 -5.32
N ALA A 103 8.88 -3.78 -4.94
CA ALA A 103 8.55 -4.26 -3.61
C ALA A 103 9.09 -5.68 -3.36
N ALA A 104 8.96 -6.59 -4.34
CA ALA A 104 9.51 -7.95 -4.28
C ALA A 104 11.04 -7.95 -4.18
N LEU A 105 11.70 -7.01 -4.87
CA LEU A 105 13.14 -6.80 -4.93
C LEU A 105 13.77 -6.26 -3.65
N ASN A 106 12.96 -5.66 -2.77
CA ASN A 106 13.40 -4.96 -1.58
C ASN A 106 12.74 -5.57 -0.34
N ASP A 107 12.95 -6.87 -0.14
CA ASP A 107 12.32 -7.66 0.92
C ASP A 107 12.70 -7.20 2.35
N GLN A 108 13.79 -6.44 2.50
CA GLN A 108 14.18 -5.78 3.74
C GLN A 108 13.20 -4.67 4.17
N HIS A 109 12.30 -4.24 3.29
CA HIS A 109 11.32 -3.19 3.58
C HIS A 109 9.90 -3.72 3.57
N ILE A 110 9.04 -3.14 4.42
CA ILE A 110 7.61 -3.39 4.40
C ILE A 110 6.94 -2.29 3.56
N PHE A 111 6.31 -2.66 2.46
CA PHE A 111 5.52 -1.78 1.61
C PHE A 111 4.04 -1.87 1.99
N MET A 112 3.44 -0.75 2.37
CA MET A 112 2.02 -0.65 2.70
C MET A 112 1.31 0.09 1.58
N ILE A 113 0.39 -0.60 0.89
CA ILE A 113 -0.47 -0.02 -0.14
C ILE A 113 -1.87 0.19 0.46
N LEU A 114 -2.38 1.41 0.38
CA LEU A 114 -3.71 1.79 0.83
C LEU A 114 -4.50 2.38 -0.33
N THR A 115 -5.70 1.86 -0.60
CA THR A 115 -6.55 2.37 -1.69
C THR A 115 -8.01 2.58 -1.26
N LYS A 116 -8.74 3.43 -2.00
CA LYS A 116 -10.20 3.53 -1.94
C LYS A 116 -10.90 2.77 -3.08
N ARG A 117 -10.14 2.04 -3.89
CA ARG A 117 -10.57 1.38 -5.13
C ARG A 117 -10.26 -0.12 -5.09
N PRO A 118 -10.76 -0.85 -4.07
CA PRO A 118 -10.45 -2.26 -3.89
C PRO A 118 -10.93 -3.15 -5.04
N GLU A 119 -11.91 -2.72 -5.84
CA GLU A 119 -12.35 -3.45 -7.03
C GLU A 119 -11.21 -3.59 -8.04
N ARG A 120 -10.44 -2.52 -8.27
CA ARG A 120 -9.28 -2.54 -9.18
C ARG A 120 -8.09 -3.28 -8.56
N MET A 121 -7.93 -3.21 -7.24
CA MET A 121 -6.92 -4.00 -6.53
C MET A 121 -7.23 -5.50 -6.61
N LEU A 122 -8.51 -5.88 -6.48
CA LEU A 122 -8.97 -7.27 -6.64
C LEU A 122 -8.76 -7.75 -8.07
N GLU A 123 -9.18 -6.97 -9.07
CA GLU A 123 -8.96 -7.26 -10.49
C GLU A 123 -7.47 -7.54 -10.76
N TYR A 124 -6.58 -6.69 -10.23
CA TYR A 124 -5.13 -6.88 -10.39
C TYR A 124 -4.61 -8.20 -9.81
N PHE A 125 -5.03 -8.55 -8.59
CA PHE A 125 -4.48 -9.71 -7.89
C PHE A 125 -5.18 -11.03 -8.19
N CYS A 126 -6.40 -11.00 -8.75
CA CYS A 126 -7.22 -12.20 -8.93
C CYS A 126 -7.64 -12.45 -10.38
N ASP A 127 -7.78 -11.41 -11.22
CA ASP A 127 -8.36 -11.54 -12.56
C ASP A 127 -7.39 -11.14 -13.69
N TYR A 128 -6.31 -10.40 -13.39
CA TYR A 128 -5.44 -9.82 -14.40
C TYR A 128 -4.45 -10.86 -14.98
N PRO A 129 -4.42 -11.11 -16.32
CA PRO A 129 -3.72 -12.24 -16.94
C PRO A 129 -2.18 -12.28 -16.81
N SER A 130 -1.53 -11.31 -16.15
CA SER A 130 -0.08 -11.38 -15.87
C SER A 130 0.24 -12.25 -14.63
N CYS A 131 -0.73 -13.03 -14.18
CA CYS A 131 -0.48 -14.23 -13.39
C CYS A 131 -0.50 -15.41 -14.37
N GLY A 132 0.65 -15.81 -14.90
CA GLY A 132 0.78 -17.09 -15.58
C GLY A 132 0.11 -18.23 -14.80
N ASP A 133 -0.34 -19.26 -15.50
CA ASP A 133 -1.08 -20.42 -14.96
C ASP A 133 -0.39 -21.15 -13.79
N ASP A 134 0.82 -20.75 -13.40
CA ASP A 134 1.64 -21.27 -12.30
C ASP A 134 1.56 -20.47 -10.98
N GLY A 135 0.82 -19.34 -10.95
CA GLY A 135 0.60 -18.54 -9.73
C GLY A 135 1.83 -17.77 -9.25
N ASN A 136 2.80 -17.52 -10.13
CA ASN A 136 4.09 -16.96 -9.77
C ASN A 136 4.23 -15.49 -10.20
N ILE A 137 3.23 -14.67 -9.82
CA ILE A 137 3.11 -13.24 -10.15
C ILE A 137 4.45 -12.52 -9.95
N ALA A 138 5.11 -12.72 -8.82
CA ALA A 138 6.34 -11.99 -8.53
C ALA A 138 7.51 -12.36 -9.45
N ASN A 139 7.63 -13.60 -9.94
CA ASN A 139 8.67 -13.98 -10.90
C ASN A 139 8.46 -13.35 -12.29
N GLU A 140 7.21 -13.32 -12.75
CA GLU A 140 6.87 -12.70 -14.04
C GLU A 140 7.11 -11.19 -13.98
N LEU A 141 6.74 -10.56 -12.85
CA LEU A 141 6.98 -9.16 -12.56
C LEU A 141 8.47 -8.81 -12.54
N THR A 142 9.29 -9.58 -11.84
CA THR A 142 10.73 -9.29 -11.70
C THR A 142 11.49 -9.52 -12.99
N THR A 143 11.17 -10.58 -13.73
CA THR A 143 11.81 -10.90 -15.02
C THR A 143 11.47 -9.85 -16.06
N THR A 144 10.19 -9.50 -16.18
CA THR A 144 9.72 -8.46 -17.11
C THR A 144 10.33 -7.10 -16.75
N PHE A 145 10.33 -6.75 -15.47
CA PHE A 145 10.90 -5.47 -15.01
C PHE A 145 12.40 -5.37 -15.28
N ALA A 146 13.18 -6.41 -14.99
CA ALA A 146 14.61 -6.45 -15.27
C ALA A 146 14.92 -6.27 -16.76
N TYR A 147 14.12 -6.94 -17.61
CA TYR A 147 14.22 -6.82 -19.06
C TYR A 147 13.91 -5.40 -19.54
N GLU A 148 12.80 -4.81 -19.09
CA GLU A 148 12.36 -3.48 -19.52
C GLU A 148 13.25 -2.33 -19.02
N THR A 149 13.85 -2.49 -17.84
CA THR A 149 14.67 -1.44 -17.21
C THR A 149 16.16 -1.60 -17.46
N GLY A 150 16.59 -2.74 -17.99
CA GLY A 150 18.02 -3.06 -18.15
C GLY A 150 18.77 -3.22 -16.82
N ILE A 151 18.05 -3.34 -15.69
CA ILE A 151 18.64 -3.54 -14.37
C ILE A 151 19.10 -4.99 -14.25
N LYS A 152 20.42 -5.19 -14.07
CA LYS A 152 20.99 -6.51 -13.75
C LYS A 152 20.65 -6.91 -12.32
N TRP A 153 20.20 -8.15 -12.16
CA TRP A 153 19.98 -8.77 -10.86
C TRP A 153 21.27 -9.46 -10.40
N ASP A 154 22.01 -8.82 -9.50
CA ASP A 154 23.01 -9.52 -8.67
C ASP A 154 22.45 -9.59 -7.24
N LEU A 155 22.00 -10.79 -6.83
CA LEU A 155 21.66 -11.08 -5.42
C LEU A 155 22.96 -11.28 -4.59
N PRO A 156 22.93 -11.06 -3.27
CA PRO A 156 24.13 -10.73 -2.52
C PRO A 156 25.08 -11.94 -2.34
N GLY A 157 26.16 -11.89 -3.09
CA GLY A 157 27.48 -12.41 -2.74
C GLY A 157 28.52 -11.40 -3.23
N ASP A 158 28.82 -10.42 -2.37
CA ASP A 158 29.93 -9.45 -2.47
C ASP A 158 30.31 -8.97 -3.90
N ASN A 159 29.69 -7.88 -4.35
CA ASN A 159 30.39 -6.67 -4.81
C ASN A 159 29.39 -5.67 -5.41
N TYR A 160 29.02 -4.67 -4.63
CA TYR A 160 28.39 -3.46 -5.14
C TYR A 160 29.41 -2.69 -5.97
N ASN A 161 29.44 -2.90 -7.29
CA ASN A 161 29.97 -1.91 -8.23
C ASN A 161 29.49 -2.20 -9.66
N HIS A 162 28.98 -1.14 -10.28
CA HIS A 162 28.54 -1.00 -11.67
C HIS A 162 27.11 -1.41 -12.02
N ILE A 163 26.24 -0.39 -12.08
CA ILE A 163 25.20 -0.30 -13.12
C ILE A 163 25.96 -0.27 -14.47
N VAL A 164 26.02 -1.41 -15.17
CA VAL A 164 26.57 -1.50 -16.53
C VAL A 164 25.41 -1.50 -17.51
N GLY A 165 25.45 -0.56 -18.45
CA GLY A 165 24.53 -0.48 -19.59
C GLY A 165 24.47 -1.79 -20.38
N VAL A 166 23.30 -1.98 -20.98
CA VAL A 166 22.85 -3.18 -21.70
C VAL A 166 23.79 -3.53 -22.85
N ASP A 167 24.15 -4.81 -22.97
CA ASP A 167 24.61 -5.41 -24.23
C ASP A 167 23.61 -6.53 -24.57
N GLU A 168 23.11 -6.53 -25.81
CA GLU A 168 21.88 -7.20 -26.30
C GLU A 168 21.96 -8.74 -26.39
N THR A 169 22.92 -9.39 -25.71
CA THR A 169 23.32 -10.77 -26.03
C THR A 169 23.03 -11.82 -24.95
N TYR A 170 22.18 -11.55 -23.96
CA TYR A 170 21.80 -12.53 -22.93
C TYR A 170 20.30 -12.87 -22.89
N ALA A 171 19.68 -12.92 -24.06
CA ALA A 171 18.36 -13.55 -24.24
C ALA A 171 18.46 -15.09 -24.15
N SER A 172 18.66 -15.63 -22.95
CA SER A 172 18.33 -17.03 -22.66
C SER A 172 17.71 -17.13 -21.27
N SER A 173 16.38 -17.08 -21.26
CA SER A 173 15.45 -17.07 -20.12
C SER A 173 15.49 -18.28 -19.18
N GLN A 174 16.45 -19.20 -19.32
CA GLN A 174 16.56 -20.40 -18.47
C GLN A 174 17.63 -20.28 -17.38
N TYR A 175 18.70 -19.51 -17.58
CA TYR A 175 19.82 -19.46 -16.61
C TYR A 175 19.51 -18.63 -15.35
N VAL A 176 18.64 -17.61 -15.43
CA VAL A 176 18.31 -16.73 -14.28
C VAL A 176 17.38 -17.42 -13.27
N LEU A 177 16.61 -18.44 -13.71
CA LEU A 177 15.61 -19.13 -12.88
C LEU A 177 16.18 -20.29 -12.05
N GLU A 178 17.34 -20.83 -12.42
CA GLU A 178 17.95 -21.96 -11.67
C GLU A 178 18.68 -21.52 -10.40
N GLU A 179 19.22 -20.29 -10.35
CA GLU A 179 20.00 -19.81 -9.20
C GLU A 179 19.19 -18.98 -8.19
N ASN A 180 18.00 -18.48 -8.57
CA ASN A 180 17.13 -17.67 -7.69
C ASN A 180 15.78 -18.35 -7.51
N PRO A 181 15.40 -18.77 -6.28
CA PRO A 181 14.14 -19.45 -6.07
C PRO A 181 12.97 -18.53 -6.44
N PRO A 182 11.87 -19.09 -6.95
CA PRO A 182 10.71 -18.31 -7.34
C PRO A 182 10.15 -17.49 -6.17
N VAL A 183 9.96 -16.19 -6.38
CA VAL A 183 9.33 -15.32 -5.40
C VAL A 183 7.86 -15.70 -5.31
N LYS A 184 7.47 -16.32 -4.20
CA LYS A 184 6.11 -16.80 -4.00
C LYS A 184 5.18 -15.70 -3.48
N PHE A 185 4.09 -15.45 -4.19
CA PHE A 185 3.00 -14.62 -3.69
C PHE A 185 2.13 -15.39 -2.67
N PRO A 186 1.61 -14.76 -1.60
CA PRO A 186 1.72 -13.35 -1.24
C PRO A 186 3.12 -12.95 -0.75
N LEU A 187 3.59 -11.77 -1.20
CA LEU A 187 4.85 -11.18 -0.73
C LEU A 187 4.73 -10.84 0.76
N ARG A 188 5.60 -11.41 1.60
CA ARG A 188 5.59 -11.19 3.07
C ARG A 188 5.71 -9.72 3.46
N ASN A 189 6.44 -8.98 2.64
CA ASN A 189 6.78 -7.58 2.86
C ASN A 189 5.80 -6.62 2.16
N LEU A 190 4.73 -7.12 1.53
CA LEU A 190 3.68 -6.32 0.91
C LEU A 190 2.39 -6.40 1.72
N TRP A 191 1.99 -5.29 2.33
CA TRP A 191 0.78 -5.17 3.13
C TRP A 191 -0.27 -4.41 2.32
N LEU A 192 -1.46 -4.99 2.20
CA LEU A 192 -2.55 -4.44 1.40
C LEU A 192 -3.65 -3.91 2.31
N GLY A 193 -4.19 -2.75 1.99
CA GLY A 193 -5.24 -2.16 2.79
C GLY A 193 -6.21 -1.29 2.04
N VAL A 194 -7.36 -1.07 2.69
CA VAL A 194 -8.41 -0.19 2.19
C VAL A 194 -8.69 0.93 3.19
N THR A 195 -9.07 2.10 2.67
CA THR A 195 -9.69 3.12 3.51
C THR A 195 -11.17 2.80 3.72
N ALA A 196 -11.68 2.94 4.94
CA ALA A 196 -13.11 2.82 5.26
C ALA A 196 -13.53 3.96 6.21
N GLU A 197 -13.95 5.09 5.66
CA GLU A 197 -14.18 6.34 6.42
C GLU A 197 -15.43 6.30 7.30
N ASN A 198 -16.37 5.41 6.99
CA ASN A 198 -17.64 5.17 7.69
C ASN A 198 -18.11 3.72 7.43
N GLN A 199 -19.20 3.30 8.09
CA GLN A 199 -19.73 1.93 7.93
C GLN A 199 -20.04 1.57 6.48
N GLU A 200 -20.67 2.46 5.73
CA GLU A 200 -21.03 2.21 4.32
C GLU A 200 -19.80 1.84 3.48
N MET A 201 -18.69 2.57 3.65
CA MET A 201 -17.44 2.28 2.95
C MET A 201 -16.75 1.03 3.51
N ALA A 202 -16.89 0.72 4.80
CA ALA A 202 -16.39 -0.53 5.38
C ALA A 202 -17.08 -1.74 4.77
N ASP A 203 -18.41 -1.73 4.74
CA ASP A 203 -19.26 -2.80 4.18
C ASP A 203 -18.98 -3.00 2.68
N LYS A 204 -18.70 -1.92 1.96
CA LYS A 204 -18.38 -2.00 0.53
C LYS A 204 -16.96 -2.53 0.27
N ARG A 205 -15.95 -2.06 1.00
CA ARG A 205 -14.54 -2.21 0.60
C ARG A 205 -13.82 -3.37 1.28
N ILE A 206 -14.16 -3.67 2.53
CA ILE A 206 -13.47 -4.71 3.30
C ILE A 206 -13.72 -6.12 2.73
N PRO A 207 -14.95 -6.50 2.31
CA PRO A 207 -15.17 -7.81 1.71
C PRO A 207 -14.31 -8.07 0.46
N LEU A 208 -14.02 -7.03 -0.32
CA LEU A 208 -13.14 -7.12 -1.48
C LEU A 208 -11.67 -7.33 -1.06
N LEU A 209 -11.20 -6.61 -0.04
CA LEU A 209 -9.85 -6.81 0.51
C LEU A 209 -9.64 -8.23 1.04
N LEU A 210 -10.64 -8.81 1.70
CA LEU A 210 -10.53 -10.15 2.30
C LEU A 210 -10.40 -11.26 1.26
N GLN A 211 -10.90 -11.05 0.03
CA GLN A 211 -10.75 -12.00 -1.09
C GLN A 211 -9.33 -12.03 -1.66
N ILE A 212 -8.57 -10.94 -1.52
CA ILE A 212 -7.23 -10.83 -2.11
C ILE A 212 -6.24 -11.64 -1.27
N PRO A 213 -5.47 -12.57 -1.86
CA PRO A 213 -4.37 -13.23 -1.14
C PRO A 213 -3.34 -12.19 -0.71
N ALA A 214 -3.08 -12.06 0.58
CA ALA A 214 -2.17 -11.06 1.12
C ALA A 214 -1.46 -11.59 2.35
N ALA A 215 -0.20 -11.20 2.54
CA ALA A 215 0.55 -11.54 3.74
C ALA A 215 0.00 -10.81 4.97
N LYS A 216 -0.43 -9.56 4.77
CA LYS A 216 -1.13 -8.74 5.76
C LYS A 216 -2.23 -7.91 5.11
N ARG A 217 -3.38 -7.84 5.79
CA ARG A 217 -4.53 -6.99 5.42
C ARG A 217 -4.78 -5.94 6.49
N PHE A 218 -4.86 -4.67 6.10
CA PHE A 218 -5.15 -3.59 7.03
C PHE A 218 -6.28 -2.68 6.58
N VAL A 219 -6.97 -2.09 7.55
CA VAL A 219 -8.02 -1.08 7.30
C VAL A 219 -7.61 0.23 7.93
N SER A 220 -7.64 1.29 7.13
CA SER A 220 -7.49 2.66 7.63
C SER A 220 -8.86 3.32 7.69
N VAL A 221 -9.35 3.54 8.90
CA VAL A 221 -10.55 4.32 9.19
C VAL A 221 -10.15 5.80 9.26
N GLU A 222 -9.70 6.34 8.13
CA GLU A 222 -9.16 7.69 8.01
C GLU A 222 -9.56 8.42 6.70
N PRO A 223 -10.12 9.64 6.79
CA PRO A 223 -10.65 10.24 8.02
C PRO A 223 -11.83 9.42 8.56
N MET A 224 -11.92 9.22 9.87
CA MET A 224 -13.13 8.65 10.47
C MET A 224 -14.23 9.72 10.51
N ILE A 225 -15.23 9.57 9.64
CA ILE A 225 -16.35 10.52 9.49
C ILE A 225 -17.70 9.90 9.91
N GLY A 226 -17.68 8.68 10.42
CA GLY A 226 -18.82 8.00 11.04
C GLY A 226 -18.35 6.81 11.88
N PRO A 227 -19.24 6.21 12.69
CA PRO A 227 -18.93 4.97 13.41
C PRO A 227 -18.66 3.83 12.42
N VAL A 228 -17.79 2.91 12.83
CA VAL A 228 -17.47 1.68 12.10
C VAL A 228 -17.44 0.51 13.07
N ASP A 229 -18.17 -0.54 12.74
CA ASP A 229 -18.16 -1.86 13.35
C ASP A 229 -17.42 -2.83 12.42
N LEU A 230 -16.29 -3.32 12.92
CA LEU A 230 -15.41 -4.30 12.30
C LEU A 230 -15.44 -5.65 13.04
N SER A 231 -16.37 -5.87 13.97
CA SER A 231 -16.47 -7.12 14.74
C SER A 231 -16.49 -8.37 13.86
N TYR A 232 -17.16 -8.29 12.70
CA TYR A 232 -17.17 -9.34 11.67
C TYR A 232 -15.79 -9.54 11.00
N PRO A 233 -15.23 -8.56 10.26
CA PRO A 233 -13.97 -8.75 9.54
C PRO A 233 -12.73 -8.93 10.45
N LEU A 234 -12.78 -8.46 11.70
CA LEU A 234 -11.70 -8.67 12.68
C LEU A 234 -11.55 -10.14 13.08
N ASN A 235 -12.60 -10.95 12.96
CA ASN A 235 -12.58 -12.38 13.28
C ASN A 235 -12.58 -13.28 12.04
N GLY A 236 -12.42 -12.70 10.85
CA GLY A 236 -12.37 -13.45 9.59
C GLY A 236 -13.74 -13.84 9.01
N GLY A 237 -14.82 -13.28 9.56
CA GLY A 237 -16.19 -13.41 9.04
C GLY A 237 -16.82 -14.80 9.19
N PRO A 238 -17.83 -14.98 10.07
CA PRO A 238 -18.57 -16.24 10.15
C PRO A 238 -19.59 -16.39 9.01
N GLU A 239 -19.43 -17.42 8.18
CA GLU A 239 -20.49 -17.93 7.30
C GLU A 239 -21.10 -19.20 7.92
N GLN A 240 -22.42 -19.36 7.88
CA GLN A 240 -23.00 -20.66 8.22
C GLN A 240 -22.78 -21.61 7.04
N ASN A 241 -22.07 -22.71 7.28
CA ASN A 241 -22.03 -23.79 6.31
C ASN A 241 -23.44 -24.37 6.10
N GLY A 242 -23.63 -25.21 5.08
CA GLY A 242 -24.92 -25.88 4.80
C GLY A 242 -25.46 -26.77 5.94
N HIS A 243 -24.74 -26.88 7.07
CA HIS A 243 -25.11 -27.61 8.29
C HIS A 243 -25.41 -26.69 9.49
N GLY A 244 -25.38 -25.36 9.31
CA GLY A 244 -25.66 -24.39 10.37
C GLY A 244 -24.48 -24.12 11.31
N GLU A 245 -23.27 -24.57 10.98
CA GLU A 245 -22.05 -24.28 11.73
C GLU A 245 -21.38 -23.02 11.20
N TRP A 246 -20.93 -22.16 12.11
CA TRP A 246 -20.18 -20.96 11.75
C TRP A 246 -18.74 -21.33 11.40
N ILE A 247 -18.35 -21.08 10.16
CA ILE A 247 -16.97 -21.26 9.67
C ILE A 247 -16.35 -19.91 9.34
N GLN A 248 -15.06 -19.78 9.62
CA GLN A 248 -14.27 -18.63 9.21
C GLN A 248 -14.06 -18.69 7.69
N THR A 249 -14.51 -17.65 6.99
CA THR A 249 -14.42 -17.60 5.52
C THR A 249 -13.13 -16.98 5.03
N PHE A 250 -12.54 -16.06 5.80
CA PHE A 250 -11.30 -15.37 5.45
C PHE A 250 -10.38 -15.23 6.66
N PRO A 251 -9.08 -15.00 6.48
CA PRO A 251 -8.20 -14.60 7.58
C PRO A 251 -8.71 -13.32 8.26
N PRO A 252 -8.49 -13.13 9.57
CA PRO A 252 -8.85 -11.88 10.24
C PRO A 252 -8.03 -10.73 9.67
N LEU A 253 -8.52 -9.49 9.84
CA LEU A 253 -7.70 -8.31 9.60
C LEU A 253 -6.47 -8.31 10.50
N ASP A 254 -5.33 -7.90 9.96
CA ASP A 254 -4.06 -7.88 10.69
C ASP A 254 -3.82 -6.55 11.42
N TRP A 255 -4.48 -5.46 10.99
CA TRP A 255 -4.24 -4.13 11.54
C TRP A 255 -5.39 -3.16 11.26
N VAL A 256 -5.69 -2.32 12.25
CA VAL A 256 -6.62 -1.21 12.08
C VAL A 256 -5.96 0.11 12.48
N ILE A 257 -6.07 1.08 11.58
CA ILE A 257 -5.63 2.46 11.80
C ILE A 257 -6.86 3.34 11.95
N CYS A 258 -6.87 4.20 12.96
CA CYS A 258 -7.93 5.17 13.22
C CYS A 258 -7.35 6.57 13.34
N GLY A 259 -8.00 7.53 12.71
CA GLY A 259 -7.53 8.91 12.71
C GLY A 259 -8.58 9.90 12.23
N PRO A 260 -8.54 11.13 12.78
CA PRO A 260 -9.42 12.18 12.31
C PRO A 260 -8.97 12.70 10.95
N GLU A 261 -9.84 13.48 10.33
CA GLU A 261 -9.43 14.37 9.25
C GLU A 261 -8.40 15.40 9.75
N THR A 262 -7.49 15.81 8.89
CA THR A 262 -6.38 16.71 9.26
C THR A 262 -6.35 17.97 8.39
N GLY A 263 -5.80 19.06 8.94
CA GLY A 263 -5.60 20.35 8.27
C GLY A 263 -6.77 21.33 8.36
N ALA A 264 -6.66 22.45 7.65
CA ALA A 264 -7.66 23.52 7.67
C ALA A 264 -9.01 23.01 7.12
N GLY A 265 -10.09 23.27 7.86
CA GLY A 265 -11.43 22.80 7.50
C GLY A 265 -11.72 21.34 7.87
N ALA A 266 -10.81 20.66 8.57
CA ALA A 266 -11.02 19.27 8.98
C ALA A 266 -12.30 19.09 9.81
N ARG A 267 -13.08 18.08 9.45
CA ARG A 267 -14.25 17.65 10.21
C ARG A 267 -13.83 17.13 11.59
N GLY A 268 -14.63 17.47 12.61
CA GLY A 268 -14.47 16.89 13.94
C GLY A 268 -14.78 15.40 13.93
N MET A 269 -13.96 14.61 14.62
CA MET A 269 -14.19 13.18 14.82
C MET A 269 -14.75 12.95 16.22
N ASN A 270 -15.82 12.16 16.35
CA ASN A 270 -16.34 11.76 17.65
C ASN A 270 -15.43 10.68 18.26
N LEU A 271 -14.91 10.94 19.47
CA LEU A 271 -14.00 10.03 20.16
C LEU A 271 -14.66 8.72 20.59
N ASP A 272 -15.98 8.69 20.79
CA ASP A 272 -16.68 7.45 21.13
C ASP A 272 -16.62 6.42 19.99
N TRP A 273 -16.56 6.90 18.74
CA TRP A 273 -16.35 6.02 17.60
C TRP A 273 -14.94 5.41 17.62
N ALA A 274 -13.92 6.21 17.93
CA ALA A 274 -12.54 5.72 18.06
C ALA A 274 -12.38 4.74 19.23
N ARG A 275 -13.05 4.99 20.37
CA ARG A 275 -13.10 4.09 21.53
C ARG A 275 -13.74 2.76 21.17
N SER A 276 -14.91 2.80 20.53
CA SER A 276 -15.58 1.59 20.06
C SER A 276 -14.69 0.77 19.13
N LEU A 277 -14.07 1.41 18.14
CA LEU A 277 -13.18 0.73 17.19
C LEU A 277 -11.95 0.10 17.87
N ARG A 278 -11.33 0.83 18.82
CA ARG A 278 -10.26 0.30 19.66
C ARG A 278 -10.72 -0.94 20.44
N ASP A 279 -11.87 -0.87 21.10
CA ASP A 279 -12.36 -1.95 21.96
C ASP A 279 -12.68 -3.21 21.14
N GLN A 280 -13.20 -3.05 19.92
CA GLN A 280 -13.37 -4.14 18.96
C GLN A 280 -12.02 -4.79 18.60
N CYS A 281 -10.99 -3.99 18.30
CA CYS A 281 -9.65 -4.51 17.96
C CYS A 281 -9.02 -5.24 19.14
N VAL A 282 -9.13 -4.69 20.36
CA VAL A 282 -8.65 -5.32 21.59
C VAL A 282 -9.34 -6.65 21.82
N ALA A 283 -10.67 -6.72 21.65
CA ALA A 283 -11.44 -7.95 21.81
C ALA A 283 -11.01 -9.03 20.80
N ALA A 284 -10.68 -8.64 19.57
CA ALA A 284 -10.22 -9.55 18.52
C ALA A 284 -8.70 -9.82 18.54
N SER A 285 -7.95 -9.25 19.49
CA SER A 285 -6.47 -9.30 19.51
C SER A 285 -5.81 -8.78 18.23
N VAL A 286 -6.44 -7.82 17.55
CA VAL A 286 -5.90 -7.16 16.36
C VAL A 286 -5.20 -5.86 16.75
N PRO A 287 -3.96 -5.61 16.30
CA PRO A 287 -3.25 -4.36 16.53
C PRO A 287 -4.07 -3.13 16.14
N PHE A 288 -4.11 -2.13 17.02
CA PHE A 288 -4.79 -0.85 16.81
C PHE A 288 -3.80 0.32 16.85
N PHE A 289 -3.86 1.18 15.82
CA PHE A 289 -3.07 2.42 15.72
C PHE A 289 -3.99 3.64 15.69
N TYR A 290 -3.74 4.60 16.57
CA TYR A 290 -4.44 5.88 16.67
C TYR A 290 -3.50 7.04 16.35
N LYS A 291 -3.79 7.76 15.25
CA LYS A 291 -2.92 8.81 14.69
C LYS A 291 -2.94 10.16 15.45
N ARG A 292 -3.65 10.27 16.57
CA ARG A 292 -3.62 11.49 17.40
C ARG A 292 -2.73 11.33 18.63
N GLY A 293 -1.97 10.25 18.71
CA GLY A 293 -1.20 9.88 19.89
C GLY A 293 -2.10 9.17 20.91
N GLU A 294 -2.64 9.92 21.86
CA GLU A 294 -3.36 9.33 23.00
C GLU A 294 -4.87 9.25 22.79
N LEU A 295 -5.44 8.10 23.15
CA LEU A 295 -6.87 7.90 23.32
C LEU A 295 -7.10 7.43 24.76
N ASP A 296 -7.84 8.23 25.53
CA ASP A 296 -8.08 8.04 26.98
C ASP A 296 -6.78 7.98 27.81
N GLY A 297 -5.84 8.90 27.54
CA GLY A 297 -4.59 9.02 28.30
C GLY A 297 -3.57 7.91 28.03
N ARG A 298 -3.77 7.12 26.97
CA ARG A 298 -2.89 6.03 26.56
C ARG A 298 -2.55 6.14 25.09
N LEU A 299 -1.28 5.95 24.76
CA LEU A 299 -0.82 5.80 23.37
C LEU A 299 -1.29 4.47 22.78
N TRP A 300 -1.87 4.54 21.59
CA TRP A 300 -2.26 3.39 20.80
C TRP A 300 -1.50 3.41 19.48
N GLN A 301 -0.32 2.81 19.45
CA GLN A 301 0.57 2.78 18.27
C GLN A 301 1.05 1.36 18.00
N GLN A 302 0.12 0.40 18.03
CA GLN A 302 0.44 -1.00 17.80
C GLN A 302 0.61 -1.27 16.31
N PHE A 303 1.53 -2.18 15.99
CA PHE A 303 1.79 -2.67 14.64
C PHE A 303 1.63 -4.19 14.59
N PRO A 304 1.30 -4.76 13.42
CA PRO A 304 1.43 -6.19 13.21
C PRO A 304 2.86 -6.65 13.48
N VAL A 305 3.01 -7.80 14.11
CA VAL A 305 4.28 -8.50 14.16
C VAL A 305 4.71 -8.88 12.74
N SER A 306 5.92 -8.45 12.35
CA SER A 306 6.61 -8.95 11.15
C SER A 306 6.95 -10.42 11.36
N GLN A 307 6.49 -11.30 10.47
CA GLN A 307 6.85 -12.72 10.46
C GLN A 307 8.29 -12.93 10.04
#